data_AF-A0AAE0KSW2-F1
#
_entry.id   AF-A0AAE0KSW2-F1
#
_cell.length_a   1.000
_cell.length_b   1.000
_cell.length_c   1.000
_cell.angle_alpha   90.00
_cell.angle_beta   90.00
_cell.angle_gamma   90.00
#
_symmetry.space_group_name_H-M   'P 1'
#
loop_
_entity.id
_entity.type
_entity.pdbx_description
1 polymer ?
#
loop_
_entity_poly.entity_id
_entity_poly.type
_entity_poly.pdbx_seq_one_letter_code
_entity_poly.pdbx_strand_id
1 'polypeptide(L)'
;MKDTSAAVSRGAILLTELGRLFDSDPLIDEVGLLPTTEHLQVETAVDKQNTLHPEAFFLAEHKLALALPALQPLHAAANELLLAHLPSPLQRATTSPEHSNSARALATADVDESALLNAARTLVLINGEHACAWNVRKRWLLRLAQAGAGSTTSAAVTLPYDEAVNELRLVEVVHSVRPKAIAAWAHRRWVLQNAQLLSLAPGEAWSERHAASFQVEARVCARAAQLRRLNYSAWRHLRWAARQLPFTMAATES
;
A
#
# COMPACT_ATOMS: atom_id res chain seq x y z
N MET A 1 -7.69 24.65 22.45
CA MET A 1 -8.13 23.30 22.92
C MET A 1 -9.38 22.77 22.22
N LYS A 2 -10.38 23.59 21.85
CA LYS A 2 -11.56 23.12 21.10
C LYS A 2 -11.25 22.70 19.65
N ASP A 3 -10.36 23.41 18.96
CA ASP A 3 -10.04 23.14 17.54
C ASP A 3 -9.27 21.82 17.32
N THR A 4 -8.46 21.41 18.30
CA THR A 4 -7.66 20.19 18.20
C THR A 4 -8.55 18.93 18.28
N SER A 5 -9.58 18.95 19.14
CA SER A 5 -10.52 17.82 19.26
C SER A 5 -11.40 17.66 18.02
N ALA A 6 -11.87 18.78 17.45
CA ALA A 6 -12.65 18.76 16.20
C ALA A 6 -11.81 18.29 15.00
N ALA A 7 -10.54 18.72 14.91
CA ALA A 7 -9.62 18.28 13.85
C ALA A 7 -9.27 16.78 13.95
N VAL A 8 -9.07 16.26 15.16
CA VAL A 8 -8.85 14.82 15.40
C VAL A 8 -10.10 14.02 15.00
N SER A 9 -11.29 14.49 15.36
CA SER A 9 -12.55 13.86 14.97
C SER A 9 -12.76 13.88 13.44
N ARG A 10 -12.46 15.00 12.77
CA ARG A 10 -12.50 15.11 11.29
C ARG A 10 -11.51 14.14 10.63
N GLY A 11 -10.28 14.06 11.11
CA GLY A 11 -9.26 13.16 10.58
C GLY A 11 -9.66 11.68 10.64
N ALA A 12 -10.26 11.26 11.75
CA ALA A 12 -10.74 9.88 11.92
C ALA A 12 -11.88 9.51 10.95
N ILE A 13 -12.80 10.45 10.71
CA ILE A 13 -13.90 10.27 9.75
C ILE A 13 -13.33 10.13 8.34
N LEU A 14 -12.45 11.04 7.93
CA LEU A 14 -11.80 11.00 6.61
C LEU A 14 -10.99 9.73 6.41
N LEU A 15 -10.28 9.27 7.45
CA LEU A 15 -9.51 8.03 7.39
C LEU A 15 -10.43 6.82 7.14
N THR A 16 -11.54 6.73 7.86
CA THR A 16 -12.52 5.65 7.70
C THR A 16 -13.13 5.66 6.30
N GLU A 17 -13.47 6.84 5.80
CA GLU A 17 -14.04 7.00 4.46
C GLU A 17 -13.06 6.65 3.35
N LEU A 18 -11.79 7.07 3.46
CA LEU A 18 -10.74 6.67 2.53
C LEU A 18 -10.58 5.15 2.49
N GLY A 19 -10.72 4.48 3.63
CA GLY A 19 -10.77 3.01 3.70
C GLY A 19 -11.90 2.45 2.85
N ARG A 20 -13.13 2.94 3.08
CA ARG A 20 -14.32 2.51 2.32
C ARG A 20 -14.21 2.76 0.82
N LEU A 21 -13.54 3.84 0.40
CA LEU A 21 -13.30 4.11 -1.02
C LEU A 21 -12.48 3.01 -1.68
N PHE A 22 -11.40 2.57 -1.04
CA PHE A 22 -10.59 1.44 -1.55
C PHE A 22 -11.30 0.08 -1.43
N ASP A 23 -12.18 -0.08 -0.45
CA ASP A 23 -12.96 -1.32 -0.29
C ASP A 23 -14.11 -1.41 -1.31
N SER A 24 -14.71 -0.27 -1.68
CA SER A 24 -15.80 -0.18 -2.66
C SER A 24 -15.30 -0.20 -4.11
N ASP A 25 -14.16 0.43 -4.38
CA ASP A 25 -13.48 0.36 -5.68
C ASP A 25 -12.05 -0.19 -5.53
N PRO A 26 -11.88 -1.52 -5.63
CA PRO A 26 -10.56 -2.15 -5.57
C PRO A 26 -9.72 -1.94 -6.85
N LEU A 27 -10.29 -1.30 -7.88
CA LEU A 27 -9.62 -1.03 -9.15
C LEU A 27 -8.95 0.35 -9.20
N ILE A 28 -9.05 1.15 -8.12
CA ILE A 28 -8.36 2.44 -8.04
C ILE A 28 -6.89 2.30 -8.40
N ASP A 29 -6.48 2.94 -9.49
CA ASP A 29 -5.15 2.81 -10.09
C ASP A 29 -4.32 4.10 -10.03
N GLU A 30 -4.97 5.23 -9.75
CA GLU A 30 -4.32 6.54 -9.64
C GLU A 30 -4.94 7.40 -8.53
N VAL A 31 -4.06 8.02 -7.73
CA VAL A 31 -4.40 9.10 -6.81
C VAL A 31 -3.82 10.43 -7.28
N GLY A 32 -4.67 11.47 -7.29
CA GLY A 32 -4.30 12.86 -7.59
C GLY A 32 -4.47 13.77 -6.38
N LEU A 33 -3.66 14.84 -6.29
CA LEU A 33 -3.81 15.88 -5.26
C LEU A 33 -4.37 17.14 -5.90
N LEU A 34 -5.50 17.63 -5.40
CA LEU A 34 -6.17 18.82 -5.92
C LEU A 34 -6.26 19.91 -4.85
N PRO A 35 -6.20 21.20 -5.22
CA PRO A 35 -6.41 22.29 -4.27
C PRO A 35 -7.77 22.19 -3.55
N THR A 36 -8.82 21.79 -4.28
CA THR A 36 -10.16 21.53 -3.77
C THR A 36 -10.88 20.50 -4.67
N THR A 37 -11.85 19.78 -4.12
CA THR A 37 -12.74 18.88 -4.88
C THR A 37 -14.17 19.42 -5.03
N GLU A 38 -14.48 20.59 -4.44
CA GLU A 38 -15.84 21.15 -4.38
C GLU A 38 -16.51 21.32 -5.76
N HIS A 39 -15.76 21.73 -6.77
CA HIS A 39 -16.31 22.01 -8.10
C HIS A 39 -16.48 20.77 -8.99
N LEU A 40 -15.86 19.65 -8.63
CA LEU A 40 -15.88 18.43 -9.45
C LEU A 40 -17.16 17.62 -9.27
N GLN A 41 -17.88 17.85 -8.19
CA GLN A 41 -19.09 17.09 -7.87
C GLN A 41 -20.33 17.53 -8.64
N VAL A 42 -20.28 18.69 -9.29
CA VAL A 42 -21.42 19.27 -10.02
C VAL A 42 -21.73 18.49 -11.31
N GLU A 43 -20.73 17.79 -11.87
CA GLU A 43 -20.88 17.08 -13.15
C GLU A 43 -21.27 15.60 -12.99
N THR A 44 -21.13 15.00 -11.80
CA THR A 44 -21.39 13.58 -11.54
C THR A 44 -22.73 13.33 -10.83
N ALA A 45 -23.80 14.02 -11.25
CA ALA A 45 -25.15 13.90 -10.68
C ALA A 45 -25.86 12.57 -11.03
N VAL A 46 -25.16 11.44 -11.09
CA VAL A 46 -25.74 10.14 -11.48
C VAL A 46 -25.91 9.18 -10.30
N ASP A 47 -25.12 9.24 -9.22
CA ASP A 47 -25.27 8.29 -8.10
C ASP A 47 -25.50 8.98 -6.75
N LYS A 48 -26.77 9.12 -6.38
CA LYS A 48 -27.26 9.66 -5.10
C LYS A 48 -26.90 8.82 -3.86
N GLN A 49 -25.97 7.87 -3.98
CA GLN A 49 -25.57 6.95 -2.90
C GLN A 49 -24.15 7.20 -2.39
N ASN A 50 -23.34 8.04 -3.05
CA ASN A 50 -22.00 8.35 -2.57
C ASN A 50 -22.05 9.56 -1.62
N THR A 51 -22.17 9.29 -0.32
CA THR A 51 -22.12 10.29 0.75
C THR A 51 -20.65 10.65 1.04
N LEU A 52 -19.88 10.95 -0.01
CA LEU A 52 -18.47 11.27 0.14
C LEU A 52 -18.32 12.65 0.78
N HIS A 53 -17.33 12.84 1.66
CA HIS A 53 -16.96 14.15 2.15
C HIS A 53 -16.51 15.01 0.96
N PRO A 54 -17.35 15.96 0.52
CA PRO A 54 -17.21 16.52 -0.81
C PRO A 54 -16.02 17.44 -0.97
N GLU A 55 -15.59 18.01 0.15
CA GLU A 55 -14.40 18.84 0.29
C GLU A 55 -13.10 18.03 0.39
N ALA A 56 -13.17 16.69 0.48
CA ALA A 56 -12.00 15.84 0.76
C ALA A 56 -11.70 14.85 -0.37
N PHE A 57 -12.72 14.20 -0.92
CA PHE A 57 -12.56 13.13 -1.89
C PHE A 57 -13.42 13.36 -3.13
N PHE A 58 -12.88 12.98 -4.28
CA PHE A 58 -13.62 12.82 -5.51
C PHE A 58 -13.14 11.56 -6.22
N LEU A 59 -14.04 10.62 -6.49
CA LEU A 59 -13.75 9.38 -7.19
C LEU A 59 -14.52 9.39 -8.51
N ALA A 60 -13.81 9.24 -9.62
CA ALA A 60 -14.40 9.08 -10.94
C ALA A 60 -13.64 8.00 -11.71
N GLU A 61 -14.38 7.09 -12.34
CA GLU A 61 -13.83 5.85 -12.91
C GLU A 61 -13.08 5.07 -11.82
N HIS A 62 -11.75 5.02 -11.89
CA HIS A 62 -10.85 4.41 -10.93
C HIS A 62 -9.76 5.40 -10.44
N LYS A 63 -10.04 6.70 -10.57
CA LYS A 63 -9.11 7.78 -10.23
C LYS A 63 -9.62 8.51 -9.00
N LEU A 64 -8.83 8.50 -7.94
CA LEU A 64 -9.17 9.12 -6.67
C LEU A 64 -8.43 10.46 -6.50
N ALA A 65 -9.17 11.56 -6.44
CA ALA A 65 -8.63 12.85 -6.07
C ALA A 65 -8.76 13.11 -4.56
N LEU A 66 -7.67 13.58 -3.95
CA LEU A 66 -7.59 14.04 -2.57
C LEU A 66 -7.43 15.56 -2.54
N ALA A 67 -8.30 16.25 -1.80
CA ALA A 67 -8.16 17.67 -1.58
C ALA A 67 -6.98 17.98 -0.64
N LEU A 68 -6.18 19.00 -0.96
CA LEU A 68 -5.05 19.43 -0.12
C LEU A 68 -5.45 19.73 1.34
N PRO A 69 -6.60 20.38 1.63
CA PRO A 69 -7.04 20.63 3.01
C PRO A 69 -7.30 19.34 3.82
N ALA A 70 -7.60 18.22 3.17
CA ALA A 70 -7.85 16.94 3.83
C ALA A 70 -6.55 16.21 4.24
N LEU A 71 -5.40 16.55 3.63
CA LEU A 71 -4.14 15.83 3.85
C LEU A 71 -3.62 15.91 5.28
N GLN A 72 -3.67 17.10 5.91
CA GLN A 72 -3.16 17.26 7.28
C GLN A 72 -4.01 16.48 8.31
N PRO A 73 -5.35 16.59 8.31
CA PRO A 73 -6.19 15.79 9.21
C PRO A 73 -6.04 14.29 8.98
N LEU A 74 -5.99 13.84 7.71
CA LEU A 74 -5.75 12.44 7.36
C LEU A 74 -4.40 11.94 7.89
N HIS A 75 -3.33 12.70 7.66
CA HIS A 75 -2.00 12.33 8.13
C HIS A 75 -1.95 12.27 9.65
N ALA A 76 -2.54 13.24 10.35
CA ALA A 76 -2.56 13.28 11.81
C ALA A 76 -3.26 12.06 12.40
N ALA A 77 -4.48 11.76 11.93
CA ALA A 77 -5.27 10.62 12.41
C ALA A 77 -4.59 9.27 12.10
N ALA A 78 -4.07 9.10 10.88
CA ALA A 78 -3.38 7.88 10.49
C ALA A 78 -2.07 7.68 11.27
N ASN A 79 -1.32 8.76 11.53
CA ASN A 79 -0.09 8.69 12.30
C ASN A 79 -0.36 8.41 13.79
N GLU A 80 -1.39 9.00 14.37
CA GLU A 80 -1.82 8.71 15.74
C GLU A 80 -2.16 7.23 15.93
N LEU A 81 -2.96 6.68 15.01
CA LEU A 81 -3.29 5.26 14.99
C LEU A 81 -2.02 4.41 14.86
N LEU A 82 -1.12 4.71 13.92
CA LEU A 82 0.12 3.95 13.75
C LEU A 82 1.02 4.02 14.99
N LEU A 83 1.16 5.18 15.62
CA LEU A 83 1.96 5.36 16.83
C LEU A 83 1.40 4.59 18.03
N ALA A 84 0.07 4.53 18.18
CA ALA A 84 -0.59 3.73 19.21
C ALA A 84 -0.26 2.23 19.09
N HIS A 85 0.09 1.76 17.89
CA HIS A 85 0.48 0.37 17.62
C HIS A 85 1.99 0.11 17.71
N LEU A 86 2.81 1.15 17.83
CA LEU A 86 4.24 0.95 18.02
C LEU A 86 4.50 0.63 19.50
N PRO A 87 5.29 -0.41 19.82
CA PRO A 87 5.65 -0.69 21.19
C PRO A 87 6.39 0.53 21.78
N SER A 88 5.90 0.98 22.93
CA SER A 88 6.51 2.11 23.63
C SER A 88 8.01 1.86 23.86
N PRO A 89 8.86 2.90 23.83
CA PRO A 89 10.30 2.75 24.08
C PRO A 89 10.62 2.02 25.40
N LEU A 90 9.76 2.20 26.41
CA LEU A 90 9.87 1.54 27.71
C LEU A 90 9.57 0.03 27.62
N GLN A 91 8.57 -0.39 26.84
CA GLN A 91 8.28 -1.81 26.62
C GLN A 91 9.40 -2.53 25.88
N ARG A 92 10.12 -1.85 24.98
CA ARG A 92 11.29 -2.40 24.28
C ARG A 92 12.49 -2.66 25.19
N ALA A 93 12.61 -1.90 26.29
CA ALA A 93 13.69 -2.05 27.27
C ALA A 93 13.43 -3.18 28.27
N THR A 94 12.16 -3.52 28.53
CA THR A 94 11.77 -4.54 29.51
C THR A 94 11.65 -5.95 28.93
N THR A 95 11.55 -6.10 27.60
CA THR A 95 11.51 -7.42 26.97
C THR A 95 12.91 -8.00 26.83
N SER A 96 13.35 -8.76 27.85
CA SER A 96 14.46 -9.70 27.73
C SER A 96 14.18 -10.70 26.59
N PRO A 97 15.17 -11.09 25.77
CA PRO A 97 14.97 -11.88 24.55
C PRO A 97 14.29 -13.25 24.77
N GLU A 98 14.26 -13.77 25.99
CA GLU A 98 13.79 -15.12 26.31
C GLU A 98 12.25 -15.25 26.42
N HIS A 99 11.50 -14.15 26.57
CA HIS A 99 10.02 -14.17 26.75
C HIS A 99 9.26 -13.48 25.61
N SER A 100 9.92 -13.26 24.47
CA SER A 100 9.47 -12.38 23.39
C SER A 100 8.22 -12.85 22.62
N ASN A 101 7.89 -14.15 22.67
CA ASN A 101 6.76 -14.69 21.91
C ASN A 101 5.40 -14.54 22.62
N SER A 102 5.37 -14.60 23.96
CA SER A 102 4.12 -14.48 24.73
C SER A 102 3.71 -13.03 25.00
N ALA A 103 4.68 -12.13 25.21
CA ALA A 103 4.39 -10.70 25.41
C ALA A 103 3.93 -9.98 24.12
N ARG A 104 4.40 -10.43 22.95
CA ARG A 104 3.91 -9.94 21.65
C ARG A 104 2.48 -10.37 21.34
N ALA A 105 2.04 -11.52 21.87
CA ALA A 105 0.67 -12.02 21.74
C ALA A 105 -0.32 -11.40 22.74
N LEU A 106 0.17 -10.78 23.84
CA LEU A 106 -0.67 -10.09 24.81
C LEU A 106 -0.92 -8.61 24.47
N ALA A 107 -0.04 -7.96 23.69
CA ALA A 107 -0.23 -6.58 23.23
C ALA A 107 -1.17 -6.45 22.01
N THR A 108 -1.65 -7.58 21.47
CA THR A 108 -2.59 -7.67 20.35
C THR A 108 -4.05 -7.76 20.80
N ALA A 109 -4.36 -7.45 22.06
CA ALA A 109 -5.72 -7.39 22.54
C ALA A 109 -6.49 -6.27 21.81
N ASP A 110 -7.40 -6.69 20.93
CA ASP A 110 -8.53 -5.94 20.38
C ASP A 110 -8.24 -4.71 19.48
N VAL A 111 -7.10 -4.70 18.78
CA VAL A 111 -6.88 -3.63 17.80
C VAL A 111 -7.30 -4.06 16.40
N ASP A 112 -8.19 -3.28 15.81
CA ASP A 112 -8.69 -3.46 14.45
C ASP A 112 -7.55 -3.37 13.44
N GLU A 113 -7.05 -4.55 13.06
CA GLU A 113 -5.97 -4.71 12.07
C GLU A 113 -6.32 -4.05 10.74
N SER A 114 -7.61 -4.03 10.36
CA SER A 114 -8.07 -3.37 9.15
C SER A 114 -7.87 -1.85 9.25
N ALA A 115 -8.17 -1.26 10.41
CA ALA A 115 -7.94 0.16 10.68
C ALA A 115 -6.45 0.51 10.66
N LEU A 116 -5.58 -0.36 11.17
CA LEU A 116 -4.13 -0.17 11.10
C LEU A 116 -3.61 -0.22 9.65
N LEU A 117 -4.09 -1.17 8.85
CA LEU A 117 -3.70 -1.27 7.45
C LEU A 117 -4.20 -0.09 6.63
N ASN A 118 -5.40 0.42 6.94
CA ASN A 118 -5.94 1.61 6.33
C ASN A 118 -5.15 2.87 6.70
N ALA A 119 -4.74 3.01 7.98
CA ALA A 119 -3.83 4.07 8.40
C ALA A 119 -2.48 3.98 7.69
N ALA A 120 -1.90 2.78 7.59
CA ALA A 120 -0.65 2.57 6.87
C ALA A 120 -0.78 2.91 5.38
N ARG A 121 -1.89 2.53 4.73
CA ARG A 121 -2.23 2.89 3.33
C ARG A 121 -2.27 4.41 3.16
N THR A 122 -3.00 5.09 4.03
CA THR A 122 -3.14 6.55 4.02
C THR A 122 -1.78 7.24 4.17
N LEU A 123 -0.95 6.79 5.10
CA LEU A 123 0.39 7.35 5.32
C LEU A 123 1.31 7.19 4.11
N VAL A 124 1.26 6.05 3.40
CA VAL A 124 2.10 5.86 2.20
C VAL A 124 1.59 6.62 0.98
N LEU A 125 0.28 6.83 0.86
CA LEU A 125 -0.32 7.70 -0.18
C LEU A 125 0.09 9.16 0.03
N ILE A 126 0.01 9.64 1.28
CA ILE A 126 0.42 11.02 1.64
C ILE A 126 1.95 11.16 1.63
N ASN A 127 2.68 10.13 2.04
CA ASN A 127 4.13 10.12 2.11
C ASN A 127 4.70 8.75 1.70
N GLY A 128 5.03 8.61 0.40
CA GLY A 128 5.64 7.39 -0.14
C GLY A 128 6.96 6.96 0.51
N GLU A 129 7.61 7.82 1.30
CA GLU A 129 8.83 7.51 2.07
C GLU A 129 8.56 7.04 3.51
N HIS A 130 7.30 6.87 3.91
CA HIS A 130 6.93 6.53 5.29
C HIS A 130 7.30 5.08 5.67
N ALA A 131 8.57 4.87 6.03
CA ALA A 131 9.18 3.56 6.27
C ALA A 131 8.44 2.72 7.33
N CYS A 132 7.95 3.34 8.41
CA CYS A 132 7.19 2.64 9.44
C CYS A 132 5.88 2.07 8.90
N ALA A 133 5.20 2.78 7.99
CA ALA A 133 3.94 2.31 7.39
C ALA A 133 4.21 1.14 6.45
N TRP A 134 5.24 1.25 5.59
CA TRP A 134 5.69 0.11 4.79
C TRP A 134 6.04 -1.11 5.66
N ASN A 135 6.73 -0.91 6.78
CA ASN A 135 7.08 -2.00 7.70
C ASN A 135 5.89 -2.59 8.46
N VAL A 136 4.82 -1.82 8.73
CA VAL A 136 3.54 -2.36 9.23
C VAL A 136 2.97 -3.33 8.19
N ARG A 137 2.91 -2.92 6.93
CA ARG A 137 2.37 -3.75 5.84
C ARG A 137 3.19 -5.01 5.59
N LYS A 138 4.53 -4.92 5.59
CA LYS A 138 5.42 -6.11 5.53
C LYS A 138 5.16 -7.10 6.66
N ARG A 139 5.02 -6.61 7.90
CA ARG A 139 4.75 -7.46 9.07
C ARG A 139 3.39 -8.14 9.00
N TRP A 140 2.39 -7.46 8.43
CA TRP A 140 1.08 -8.06 8.17
C TRP A 140 1.18 -9.18 7.13
N LEU A 141 1.79 -8.92 5.97
CA LEU A 141 2.00 -9.91 4.91
C LEU A 141 2.76 -11.15 5.42
N LEU A 142 3.81 -10.96 6.21
CA LEU A 142 4.56 -12.07 6.81
C LEU A 142 3.72 -12.88 7.81
N ARG A 143 2.83 -12.23 8.58
CA ARG A 143 1.91 -12.93 9.49
C ARG A 143 0.87 -13.73 8.75
N LEU A 144 0.31 -13.19 7.65
CA LEU A 144 -0.60 -13.94 6.79
C LEU A 144 0.07 -15.19 6.20
N ALA A 145 1.30 -15.05 5.70
CA ALA A 145 2.07 -16.17 5.19
C ALA A 145 2.32 -17.25 6.27
N GLN A 146 2.60 -16.84 7.52
CA GLN A 146 2.78 -17.76 8.64
C GLN A 146 1.48 -18.44 9.09
N ALA A 147 0.34 -17.73 9.03
CA ALA A 147 -0.96 -18.29 9.38
C ALA A 147 -1.45 -19.32 8.33
N GLY A 148 -1.15 -19.08 7.05
CA GLY A 148 -1.49 -20.01 5.96
C GLY A 148 -0.56 -21.22 5.86
N ALA A 149 0.69 -21.10 6.31
CA ALA A 149 1.65 -22.20 6.37
C ALA A 149 1.45 -23.01 7.67
N GLY A 150 0.52 -23.97 7.67
CA GLY A 150 0.36 -24.90 8.78
C GLY A 150 1.69 -25.51 9.23
N SER A 151 1.82 -25.73 10.56
CA SER A 151 2.92 -26.21 11.44
C SER A 151 4.05 -27.14 10.92
N THR A 152 4.45 -27.10 9.66
CA THR A 152 5.46 -27.99 9.07
C THR A 152 6.67 -27.19 8.62
N THR A 153 7.69 -27.25 9.47
CA THR A 153 9.13 -27.25 9.20
C THR A 153 9.63 -26.32 8.08
N SER A 154 10.23 -25.18 8.46
CA SER A 154 11.33 -24.48 7.77
C SER A 154 11.26 -24.34 6.24
N ALA A 155 10.07 -24.22 5.65
CA ALA A 155 9.92 -23.81 4.26
C ALA A 155 10.00 -22.26 4.16
N ALA A 156 10.62 -21.75 3.09
CA ALA A 156 10.72 -20.32 2.84
C ALA A 156 9.33 -19.65 2.90
N VAL A 157 9.21 -18.58 3.69
CA VAL A 157 7.95 -17.82 3.84
C VAL A 157 7.56 -17.25 2.47
N THR A 158 6.47 -17.76 1.91
CA THR A 158 5.91 -17.32 0.62
C THR A 158 4.64 -16.52 0.89
N LEU A 159 4.55 -15.30 0.35
CA LEU A 159 3.36 -14.46 0.51
C LEU A 159 2.17 -15.03 -0.27
N PRO A 160 0.93 -14.93 0.25
CA PRO A 160 -0.27 -15.23 -0.53
C PRO A 160 -0.30 -14.40 -1.83
N TYR A 161 -0.58 -15.05 -2.96
CA TYR A 161 -0.54 -14.43 -4.29
C TYR A 161 -1.42 -13.17 -4.38
N ASP A 162 -2.69 -13.29 -3.99
CA ASP A 162 -3.66 -12.19 -4.11
C ASP A 162 -3.24 -10.97 -3.29
N GLU A 163 -2.72 -11.20 -2.08
CA GLU A 163 -2.27 -10.13 -1.20
C GLU A 163 -0.98 -9.47 -1.70
N ALA A 164 -0.08 -10.25 -2.31
CA ALA A 164 1.09 -9.69 -2.97
C ALA A 164 0.69 -8.82 -4.18
N VAL A 165 -0.28 -9.26 -4.99
CA VAL A 165 -0.80 -8.47 -6.12
C VAL A 165 -1.46 -7.18 -5.64
N ASN A 166 -2.30 -7.24 -4.60
CA ASN A 166 -2.90 -6.07 -3.97
C ASN A 166 -1.84 -5.09 -3.46
N GLU A 167 -0.76 -5.60 -2.87
CA GLU A 167 0.34 -4.78 -2.40
C GLU A 167 1.11 -4.10 -3.55
N LEU A 168 1.33 -4.81 -4.67
CA LEU A 168 1.95 -4.22 -5.87
C LEU A 168 1.06 -3.13 -6.48
N ARG A 169 -0.26 -3.34 -6.52
CA ARG A 169 -1.24 -2.33 -6.97
C ARG A 169 -1.19 -1.08 -6.09
N LEU A 170 -1.15 -1.24 -4.77
CA LEU A 170 -1.00 -0.10 -3.85
C LEU A 170 0.28 0.70 -4.15
N VAL A 171 1.41 0.03 -4.41
CA VAL A 171 2.64 0.74 -4.76
C VAL A 171 2.50 1.51 -6.08
N GLU A 172 1.74 0.99 -7.05
CA GLU A 172 1.46 1.71 -8.31
C GLU A 172 0.61 2.96 -8.07
N VAL A 173 -0.42 2.86 -7.23
CA VAL A 173 -1.21 4.03 -6.80
C VAL A 173 -0.31 5.05 -6.09
N VAL A 174 0.59 4.62 -5.20
CA VAL A 174 1.57 5.52 -4.58
C VAL A 174 2.49 6.17 -5.62
N HIS A 175 2.88 5.46 -6.68
CA HIS A 175 3.71 6.01 -7.75
C HIS A 175 2.98 7.01 -8.65
N SER A 176 1.64 6.97 -8.76
CA SER A 176 0.90 7.98 -9.52
C SER A 176 1.08 9.38 -8.92
N VAL A 177 1.12 9.47 -7.59
CA VAL A 177 1.33 10.72 -6.84
C VAL A 177 2.80 10.98 -6.47
N ARG A 178 3.57 9.92 -6.18
CA ARG A 178 4.96 9.99 -5.69
C ARG A 178 5.89 9.06 -6.49
N PRO A 179 6.11 9.30 -7.79
CA PRO A 179 6.85 8.38 -8.67
C PRO A 179 8.33 8.20 -8.32
N LYS A 180 8.92 9.11 -7.53
CA LYS A 180 10.34 9.05 -7.11
C LYS A 180 10.57 8.38 -5.75
N ALA A 181 9.50 7.99 -5.03
CA ALA A 181 9.58 7.50 -3.66
C ALA A 181 10.46 6.24 -3.54
N ILE A 182 11.65 6.37 -2.95
CA ILE A 182 12.66 5.32 -2.84
C ILE A 182 12.14 4.18 -1.98
N ALA A 183 11.47 4.48 -0.86
CA ALA A 183 10.89 3.46 0.00
C ALA A 183 9.78 2.66 -0.70
N ALA A 184 8.95 3.29 -1.54
CA ALA A 184 7.93 2.60 -2.34
C ALA A 184 8.56 1.62 -3.34
N TRP A 185 9.60 2.04 -4.08
CA TRP A 185 10.36 1.14 -4.96
C TRP A 185 11.05 0.02 -4.18
N ALA A 186 11.58 0.30 -2.99
CA ALA A 186 12.18 -0.72 -2.13
C ALA A 186 11.14 -1.73 -1.62
N HIS A 187 9.94 -1.26 -1.28
CA HIS A 187 8.82 -2.11 -0.89
C HIS A 187 8.36 -3.00 -2.05
N ARG A 188 8.20 -2.44 -3.27
CA ARG A 188 7.88 -3.22 -4.47
C ARG A 188 8.85 -4.38 -4.69
N ARG A 189 10.16 -4.12 -4.61
CA ARG A 189 11.19 -5.18 -4.71
C ARG A 189 11.06 -6.21 -3.61
N TRP A 190 10.82 -5.77 -2.37
CA TRP A 190 10.61 -6.67 -1.25
C TRP A 190 9.40 -7.59 -1.49
N VAL A 191 8.28 -7.06 -1.98
CA VAL A 191 7.09 -7.86 -2.32
C VAL A 191 7.43 -8.87 -3.42
N LEU A 192 8.03 -8.44 -4.53
CA LEU A 192 8.42 -9.33 -5.63
C LEU A 192 9.38 -10.45 -5.21
N GLN A 193 10.28 -10.17 -4.26
CA GLN A 193 11.23 -11.15 -3.72
C GLN A 193 10.57 -12.15 -2.75
N ASN A 194 9.70 -11.66 -1.86
CA ASN A 194 9.08 -12.49 -0.80
C ASN A 194 7.80 -13.19 -1.27
N ALA A 195 7.17 -12.68 -2.33
CA ALA A 195 6.14 -13.40 -3.07
C ALA A 195 6.74 -14.45 -4.02
N GLN A 196 8.08 -14.61 -4.06
CA GLN A 196 8.85 -15.54 -4.90
C GLN A 196 8.26 -15.72 -6.31
N LEU A 197 8.38 -14.73 -7.21
CA LEU A 197 7.89 -14.87 -8.60
C LEU A 197 6.40 -15.31 -8.72
N LEU A 198 5.57 -15.15 -7.68
CA LEU A 198 4.15 -15.48 -7.69
C LEU A 198 3.81 -16.91 -8.19
N SER A 199 4.65 -17.88 -7.79
CA SER A 199 4.39 -19.34 -7.79
C SER A 199 4.51 -20.11 -9.11
N LEU A 200 5.59 -19.91 -9.88
CA LEU A 200 5.94 -20.88 -10.94
C LEU A 200 6.56 -22.14 -10.33
N ALA A 201 5.83 -23.25 -10.38
CA ALA A 201 6.44 -24.56 -10.35
C ALA A 201 7.41 -24.70 -11.55
N PRO A 202 8.51 -25.47 -11.45
CA PRO A 202 9.35 -25.74 -12.61
C PRO A 202 8.51 -26.41 -13.72
N GLY A 203 8.17 -25.67 -14.77
CA GLY A 203 7.42 -26.19 -15.93
C GLY A 203 6.06 -25.55 -16.21
N GLU A 204 5.51 -24.69 -15.34
CA GLU A 204 4.37 -23.87 -15.73
C GLU A 204 4.86 -22.76 -16.68
N ALA A 205 4.33 -22.74 -17.90
CA ALA A 205 4.64 -21.69 -18.85
C ALA A 205 4.15 -20.35 -18.30
N TRP A 206 4.93 -19.30 -18.56
CA TRP A 206 4.62 -17.91 -18.27
C TRP A 206 3.23 -17.50 -18.76
N SER A 207 2.18 -17.78 -17.99
CA SER A 207 0.86 -17.28 -18.36
C SER A 207 0.85 -15.76 -18.19
N GLU A 208 0.07 -15.10 -19.03
CA GLU A 208 -0.15 -13.66 -19.15
C GLU A 208 -0.55 -12.96 -17.83
N ARG A 209 -0.84 -13.75 -16.79
CA ARG A 209 -1.34 -13.34 -15.47
C ARG A 209 -0.26 -12.90 -14.47
N HIS A 210 1.02 -12.82 -14.85
CA HIS A 210 2.08 -12.51 -13.87
C HIS A 210 2.39 -11.01 -13.74
N ALA A 211 1.98 -10.43 -12.60
CA ALA A 211 2.45 -9.14 -12.12
C ALA A 211 3.99 -9.08 -11.92
N ALA A 212 4.65 -10.25 -11.87
CA ALA A 212 6.09 -10.40 -11.62
C ALA A 212 6.94 -10.68 -12.89
N SER A 213 6.57 -10.14 -14.05
CA SER A 213 7.38 -10.23 -15.29
C SER A 213 8.22 -8.97 -15.52
N PHE A 214 9.34 -9.11 -16.24
CA PHE A 214 10.14 -7.95 -16.63
C PHE A 214 9.31 -6.92 -17.42
N GLN A 215 8.42 -7.37 -18.32
CA GLN A 215 7.58 -6.49 -19.14
C GLN A 215 6.62 -5.65 -18.30
N VAL A 216 5.99 -6.24 -17.28
CA VAL A 216 5.13 -5.50 -16.34
C VAL A 216 5.95 -4.46 -15.60
N GLU A 217 7.09 -4.83 -15.03
CA GLU A 217 7.96 -3.89 -14.33
C GLU A 217 8.50 -2.78 -15.25
N ALA A 218 8.80 -3.11 -16.51
CA ALA A 218 9.21 -2.13 -17.51
C ALA A 218 8.12 -1.09 -17.79
N ARG A 219 6.85 -1.52 -17.89
CA ARG A 219 5.70 -0.61 -18.03
C ARG A 219 5.53 0.28 -16.80
N VAL A 220 5.67 -0.28 -15.59
CA VAL A 220 5.58 0.50 -14.34
C VAL A 220 6.69 1.55 -14.26
N CYS A 221 7.93 1.18 -14.61
CA CYS A 221 9.05 2.13 -14.71
C CYS A 221 8.81 3.21 -15.78
N ALA A 222 8.28 2.84 -16.94
CA ALA A 222 7.97 3.78 -18.02
C ALA A 222 6.91 4.81 -17.59
N ARG A 223 5.81 4.35 -16.97
CA ARG A 223 4.78 5.25 -16.40
C ARG A 223 5.37 6.21 -15.38
N ALA A 224 6.16 5.72 -14.42
CA ALA A 224 6.79 6.57 -13.41
C ALA A 224 7.83 7.56 -14.01
N ALA A 225 8.47 7.21 -15.12
CA ALA A 225 9.40 8.09 -15.84
C ALA A 225 8.68 9.15 -16.68
N GLN A 226 7.47 8.86 -17.17
CA GLN A 226 6.60 9.83 -17.84
C GLN A 226 6.09 10.89 -16.86
N LEU A 227 5.70 10.47 -15.64
CA LEU A 227 5.22 11.40 -14.60
C LEU A 227 6.30 12.37 -14.10
N ARG A 228 7.57 11.94 -14.03
CA ARG A 228 8.70 12.80 -13.61
C ARG A 228 9.98 12.50 -14.39
N ARG A 229 10.53 13.54 -15.02
CA ARG A 229 11.85 13.51 -15.68
C ARG A 229 12.95 13.04 -14.72
N LEU A 230 13.91 12.31 -15.29
CA LEU A 230 15.11 11.79 -14.60
C LEU A 230 14.75 11.00 -13.33
N ASN A 231 13.82 10.06 -13.44
CA ASN A 231 13.42 9.19 -12.34
C ASN A 231 14.45 8.08 -12.10
N TYR A 232 15.53 8.41 -11.40
CA TYR A 232 16.61 7.45 -11.12
C TYR A 232 16.12 6.24 -10.30
N SER A 233 15.14 6.42 -9.43
CA SER A 233 14.54 5.33 -8.65
C SER A 233 13.87 4.29 -9.57
N ALA A 234 13.10 4.75 -10.56
CA ALA A 234 12.49 3.88 -11.56
C ALA A 234 13.54 3.18 -12.44
N TRP A 235 14.57 3.89 -12.91
CA TRP A 235 15.64 3.28 -13.72
C TRP A 235 16.49 2.28 -12.93
N ARG A 236 16.77 2.56 -11.66
CA ARG A 236 17.45 1.63 -10.75
C ARG A 236 16.60 0.39 -10.51
N HIS A 237 15.29 0.55 -10.37
CA HIS A 237 14.35 -0.56 -10.28
C HIS A 237 14.33 -1.40 -11.57
N LEU A 238 14.30 -0.77 -12.75
CA LEU A 238 14.35 -1.46 -14.03
C LEU A 238 15.62 -2.31 -14.18
N ARG A 239 16.78 -1.77 -13.80
CA ARG A 239 18.05 -2.52 -13.78
C ARG A 239 17.99 -3.71 -12.82
N TRP A 240 17.36 -3.55 -11.66
CA TRP A 240 17.15 -4.64 -10.73
C TRP A 240 16.20 -5.70 -11.33
N ALA A 241 15.08 -5.27 -11.92
CA ALA A 241 14.10 -6.16 -12.55
C ALA A 241 14.74 -6.99 -13.68
N ALA A 242 15.54 -6.38 -14.54
CA ALA A 242 16.27 -7.09 -15.62
C ALA A 242 17.21 -8.20 -15.12
N ARG A 243 17.64 -8.14 -13.84
CA ARG A 243 18.56 -9.12 -13.23
C ARG A 243 17.85 -10.18 -12.40
N GLN A 244 16.62 -9.93 -11.98
CA GLN A 244 15.92 -10.75 -10.98
C GLN A 244 14.64 -11.35 -11.55
N LEU A 245 14.08 -10.70 -12.57
CA LEU A 245 12.84 -11.11 -13.18
C LEU A 245 13.09 -11.70 -14.57
N PRO A 246 12.29 -12.71 -14.92
CA PRO A 246 12.32 -13.37 -16.21
C PRO A 246 11.60 -12.57 -17.29
N PHE A 247 11.96 -12.85 -18.54
CA PHE A 247 11.37 -12.28 -19.73
C PHE A 247 10.26 -13.19 -20.26
N THR A 248 9.04 -12.65 -20.44
CA THR A 248 8.00 -13.32 -21.23
C THR A 248 8.26 -13.09 -22.72
N MET A 249 8.72 -14.10 -23.46
CA MET A 249 8.63 -14.02 -24.91
C MET A 249 7.17 -14.23 -25.29
N ALA A 250 6.55 -13.23 -25.93
CA ALA A 250 5.24 -13.44 -26.55
C ALA A 250 5.40 -14.61 -27.54
N ALA A 251 4.63 -15.68 -27.34
CA ALA A 251 4.57 -16.75 -28.32
C ALA A 251 4.14 -16.10 -29.64
N THR A 252 5.05 -16.08 -30.61
CA THR A 252 4.72 -15.69 -31.97
C THR A 252 3.73 -16.72 -32.50
N GLU A 253 2.46 -16.34 -32.54
CA GLU A 253 1.42 -17.10 -33.25
C GLU A 253 1.94 -17.36 -34.67
N SER A 254 2.08 -18.64 -35.01
CA SER A 254 2.48 -19.14 -36.32
C SER A 254 1.25 -19.62 -37.08
#